data_AF-A0A5D2Q6Y0-F1
#
_entry.id   AF-A0A5D2Q6Y0-F1
#
_cell.length_a   1.000
_cell.length_b   1.000
_cell.length_c   1.000
_cell.angle_alpha   90.00
_cell.angle_beta   90.00
_cell.angle_gamma   90.00
#
_symmetry.space_group_name_H-M   'P 1'
#
loop_
_entity.id
_entity.type
_entity.pdbx_description
1 polymer ?
#
loop_
_entity_poly.entity_id
_entity_poly.type
_entity_poly.pdbx_seq_one_letter_code
_entity_poly.pdbx_strand_id
1 'polypeptide(L)'
;QKEKQLGQKENRKIENLGELKTQSRFMAKSKDVRVTIILECTSCVRNSVNKESTGISRYITQKNRHNMPSQLELKKFCPYCYKHTIHEEIKK
;
A
#
# COMPACT_ATOMS: atom_id res chain seq x y z
N GLN A 1 -63.78 -3.33 3.71
CA GLN A 1 -63.05 -2.50 4.69
C GLN A 1 -61.73 -3.10 5.19
N LYS A 2 -61.42 -4.39 4.95
CA LYS A 2 -60.15 -5.03 5.39
C LYS A 2 -58.95 -4.84 4.44
N GLU A 3 -59.16 -4.52 3.16
CA GLU A 3 -58.06 -4.42 2.18
C GLU A 3 -57.25 -3.12 2.30
N LYS A 4 -57.85 -2.01 2.74
CA LYS A 4 -57.14 -0.73 2.92
C LYS A 4 -56.14 -0.72 4.09
N GLN A 5 -56.26 -1.66 5.04
CA GLN A 5 -55.32 -1.76 6.17
C GLN A 5 -54.08 -2.60 5.85
N LEU A 6 -54.14 -3.47 4.84
CA LEU A 6 -53.00 -4.33 4.47
C LEU A 6 -51.91 -3.52 3.73
N GLY A 7 -52.31 -2.65 2.80
CA GLY A 7 -51.37 -1.79 2.05
C GLY A 7 -50.64 -0.74 2.91
N GLN A 8 -51.20 -0.34 4.06
CA GLN A 8 -50.52 0.58 4.99
C GLN A 8 -49.47 -0.09 5.89
N LYS A 9 -49.55 -1.41 6.07
CA LYS A 9 -48.54 -2.19 6.82
C LYS A 9 -47.38 -2.62 5.92
N GLU A 10 -47.66 -2.87 4.64
CA GLU A 10 -46.65 -3.26 3.65
C GLU A 10 -45.73 -2.09 3.29
N ASN A 11 -46.27 -0.87 3.12
CA ASN A 11 -45.48 0.33 2.83
C ASN A 11 -44.52 0.73 3.97
N ARG A 12 -44.88 0.52 5.24
CA ARG A 12 -43.97 0.76 6.38
C ARG A 12 -42.80 -0.23 6.46
N LYS A 13 -42.96 -1.43 5.88
CA LYS A 13 -41.90 -2.45 5.85
C LYS A 13 -40.87 -2.17 4.75
N ILE A 14 -41.28 -1.51 3.67
CA ILE A 14 -40.40 -1.15 2.54
C ILE A 14 -39.49 0.03 2.91
N GLU A 15 -39.98 1.02 3.67
CA GLU A 15 -39.15 2.15 4.14
C GLU A 15 -38.01 1.71 5.09
N ASN A 16 -38.23 0.68 5.91
CA ASN A 16 -37.22 0.16 6.85
C ASN A 16 -36.13 -0.71 6.20
N LEU A 17 -36.31 -1.17 4.95
CA LEU A 17 -35.26 -1.90 4.22
C LEU A 17 -34.30 -0.96 3.46
N GLY A 18 -34.70 0.31 3.28
CA GLY A 18 -33.89 1.37 2.70
C GLY A 18 -32.84 1.95 3.65
N GLU A 19 -33.11 1.96 4.96
CA GLU A 19 -32.19 2.51 5.98
C GLU A 19 -31.08 1.51 6.41
N LEU A 20 -31.28 0.21 6.18
CA LEU A 20 -30.30 -0.83 6.49
C LEU A 20 -29.20 -0.99 5.42
N LYS A 21 -29.32 -0.33 4.26
CA LYS A 21 -28.32 -0.38 3.17
C LYS A 21 -27.35 0.81 3.16
N THR A 22 -27.58 1.83 3.98
CA THR A 22 -26.69 3.00 4.10
C THR A 22 -25.77 2.91 5.32
N GLN A 23 -25.37 1.69 5.69
CA GLN A 23 -24.34 1.42 6.69
C GLN A 23 -23.07 0.79 6.10
N SER A 24 -22.76 1.03 4.83
CA SER A 24 -21.35 1.05 4.41
C SER A 24 -20.70 2.32 4.99
N ARG A 25 -20.63 2.32 6.32
CA ARG A 25 -19.78 3.15 7.16
C ARG A 25 -18.48 3.28 6.40
N PHE A 26 -18.04 4.51 6.12
CA PHE A 26 -16.69 4.80 5.67
C PHE A 26 -15.73 4.00 6.56
N MET A 27 -15.34 2.81 6.12
CA MET A 27 -14.28 2.07 6.77
C MET A 27 -13.07 2.95 6.52
N ALA A 28 -12.61 3.65 7.56
CA ALA A 28 -11.32 4.30 7.51
C ALA A 28 -10.35 3.25 7.00
N LYS A 29 -9.81 3.44 5.78
CA LYS A 29 -8.87 2.50 5.17
C LYS A 29 -7.82 2.21 6.24
N SER A 30 -7.82 0.98 6.76
CA SER A 30 -6.82 0.54 7.71
C SER A 30 -5.47 0.89 7.09
N LYS A 31 -4.67 1.71 7.79
CA LYS A 31 -3.29 2.02 7.36
C LYS A 31 -2.63 0.71 6.95
N ASP A 32 -2.29 0.58 5.68
CA ASP A 32 -1.83 -0.68 5.11
C ASP A 32 -0.60 -1.15 5.91
N VAL A 33 -0.70 -2.36 6.46
CA VAL A 33 0.36 -3.00 7.24
C VAL A 33 1.56 -3.31 6.34
N ARG A 34 1.30 -3.51 5.04
CA ARG A 34 2.32 -3.69 4.01
C ARG A 34 2.59 -2.36 3.33
N VAL A 35 3.86 -1.97 3.31
CA VAL A 35 4.31 -0.71 2.71
C VAL A 35 5.23 -1.05 1.53
N THR A 36 4.96 -0.45 0.39
CA THR A 36 5.88 -0.48 -0.75
C THR A 36 7.08 0.40 -0.44
N ILE A 37 8.27 -0.20 -0.50
CA ILE A 37 9.55 0.48 -0.29
C ILE A 37 10.38 0.41 -1.57
N ILE A 38 11.32 1.34 -1.68
CA ILE A 38 12.30 1.39 -2.75
C ILE A 38 13.66 1.12 -2.12
N LEU A 39 14.37 0.11 -2.63
CA LEU A 39 15.75 -0.20 -2.26
C LEU A 39 16.68 0.37 -3.34
N GLU A 40 17.67 1.14 -2.93
CA GLU A 40 18.61 1.81 -3.84
C GLU A 40 20.05 1.35 -3.62
N CYS A 41 20.80 1.15 -4.70
CA CYS A 41 22.18 0.72 -4.64
C CYS A 41 23.09 1.80 -4.02
N THR A 42 23.67 1.49 -2.87
CA THR A 42 24.58 2.40 -2.15
C THR A 42 25.87 2.71 -2.91
N SER A 43 26.37 1.78 -3.72
CA SER A 43 27.57 1.97 -4.53
C SER A 43 27.31 2.89 -5.72
N CYS A 44 26.14 2.78 -6.36
CA CYS A 44 25.76 3.69 -7.45
C CYS A 44 25.61 5.12 -6.94
N VAL A 45 24.97 5.31 -5.78
CA VAL A 45 24.79 6.65 -5.18
C VAL A 45 26.13 7.29 -4.82
N ARG A 46 27.09 6.51 -4.29
CA ARG A 46 28.43 7.02 -4.02
C ARG A 46 29.19 7.36 -5.31
N ASN A 47 29.06 6.52 -6.33
CA ASN A 47 29.77 6.70 -7.60
C ASN A 47 29.11 7.76 -8.51
N SER A 48 27.88 8.17 -8.27
CA SER A 48 27.22 9.24 -9.04
C SER A 48 27.88 10.60 -8.81
N VAL A 49 28.51 10.82 -7.64
CA VAL A 49 29.30 12.02 -7.35
C VAL A 49 30.51 12.11 -8.29
N ASN A 50 31.11 10.97 -8.62
CA ASN A 50 32.29 10.88 -9.48
C ASN A 50 31.95 10.70 -10.97
N LYS A 51 30.66 10.82 -11.36
CA LYS A 51 30.14 10.63 -12.74
C LYS A 51 30.44 9.28 -13.39
N GLU A 52 30.92 8.30 -12.63
CA GLU A 52 31.33 7.00 -13.17
C GLU A 52 30.12 6.07 -13.43
N SER A 53 29.01 6.31 -12.74
CA SER A 53 27.80 5.51 -12.90
C SER A 53 26.78 6.20 -13.81
N THR A 54 26.38 5.50 -14.89
CA THR A 54 25.35 5.93 -15.86
C THR A 54 23.96 6.05 -15.23
N GLY A 55 23.75 5.47 -14.06
CA GLY A 55 22.48 5.50 -13.34
C GLY A 55 22.53 4.77 -12.01
N ILE A 56 21.40 4.75 -11.31
CA ILE A 56 21.25 4.14 -9.99
C ILE A 56 20.27 2.96 -10.07
N SER A 57 20.70 1.79 -9.59
CA SER A 57 19.86 0.59 -9.52
C SER A 57 18.83 0.73 -8.40
N ARG A 58 17.55 0.54 -8.73
CA ARG A 58 16.42 0.60 -7.81
C ARG A 58 15.56 -0.65 -7.89
N TYR A 59 15.22 -1.18 -6.73
CA TYR A 59 14.27 -2.29 -6.59
C TYR A 59 13.04 -1.82 -5.84
N ILE A 60 11.86 -2.24 -6.32
CA ILE A 60 10.59 -2.00 -5.64
C ILE A 60 10.22 -3.29 -4.92
N THR A 61 10.03 -3.22 -3.62
CA THR A 61 9.60 -4.36 -2.81
C THR A 61 8.52 -3.93 -1.83
N GLN A 62 7.87 -4.89 -1.19
CA GLN A 62 6.92 -4.64 -0.11
C GLN A 62 7.52 -5.16 1.18
N LYS A 63 7.45 -4.36 2.26
CA LYS A 63 7.78 -4.81 3.61
C LYS A 63 6.58 -4.65 4.53
N ASN A 64 6.51 -5.51 5.55
CA ASN A 64 5.55 -5.35 6.62
C ASN A 64 6.13 -4.41 7.68
N ARG A 65 5.49 -3.25 7.89
CA ARG A 65 5.97 -2.22 8.82
C ARG A 65 5.94 -2.68 10.29
N HIS A 66 5.03 -3.60 10.64
CA HIS A 66 4.90 -4.10 12.01
C HIS A 66 6.03 -5.08 12.36
N ASN A 67 6.32 -6.01 11.44
CA ASN A 67 7.34 -7.03 11.66
C ASN A 67 8.77 -6.49 11.45
N MET A 68 8.94 -5.54 10.53
CA MET A 68 10.24 -4.95 10.18
C MET A 68 10.16 -3.42 10.20
N PRO A 69 10.24 -2.80 11.39
CA PRO A 69 10.21 -1.35 11.53
C PRO A 69 11.53 -0.69 11.10
N SER A 70 12.65 -1.43 11.15
CA SER A 70 13.97 -0.95 10.74
C SER A 70 14.08 -0.74 9.23
N GLN A 71 15.11 -0.01 8.82
CA GLN A 71 15.46 0.19 7.42
C GLN A 71 15.94 -1.14 6.83
N LEU A 72 15.42 -1.50 5.65
CA LEU A 72 15.79 -2.75 5.00
C LEU A 72 17.07 -2.57 4.19
N GLU A 73 18.05 -3.44 4.44
CA GLU A 73 19.29 -3.54 3.66
C GLU A 73 19.41 -4.94 3.08
N LEU A 74 19.52 -5.04 1.75
CA LEU A 74 19.64 -6.33 1.07
C LEU A 74 20.79 -6.33 0.07
N LYS A 75 21.55 -7.42 0.04
CA LYS A 75 22.51 -7.67 -1.04
C LYS A 75 21.76 -8.11 -2.29
N LYS A 76 21.74 -7.25 -3.31
CA LYS A 76 21.13 -7.51 -4.62
C LYS A 76 22.16 -7.25 -5.71
N PHE A 77 21.99 -7.92 -6.84
CA PHE A 77 22.79 -7.62 -8.03
C PHE A 77 22.54 -6.16 -8.44
N CYS A 78 23.57 -5.46 -8.89
CA CYS A 78 23.41 -4.13 -9.48
C CYS A 78 23.87 -4.18 -10.95
N PRO A 79 23.01 -3.85 -11.92
CA PRO A 79 23.37 -3.86 -13.34
C PRO A 79 24.43 -2.81 -13.69
N TYR A 80 24.52 -1.69 -12.95
CA TYR A 80 25.50 -0.64 -13.21
C TYR A 80 26.88 -0.93 -12.61
N CYS A 81 26.92 -1.67 -11.49
CA CYS A 81 28.17 -2.04 -10.84
C CYS A 81 28.69 -3.43 -11.25
N TYR A 82 27.89 -4.18 -12.01
CA TYR A 82 28.15 -5.56 -12.43
C TYR A 82 28.51 -6.52 -11.28
N LYS A 83 28.06 -6.22 -10.06
CA LYS A 83 28.34 -7.00 -8.85
C LYS A 83 27.18 -6.93 -7.87
N HIS A 84 27.17 -7.84 -6.89
CA HIS A 84 26.21 -7.80 -5.79
C HIS A 84 26.62 -6.72 -4.80
N THR A 85 25.76 -5.73 -4.64
CA THR A 85 25.97 -4.58 -3.75
C THR A 85 24.86 -4.49 -2.72
N ILE A 86 25.14 -3.75 -1.65
CA ILE A 86 24.14 -3.45 -0.62
C ILE A 86 23.18 -2.41 -1.19
N HIS A 87 21.89 -2.75 -1.20
CA HIS A 87 20.80 -1.84 -1.51
C HIS A 87 20.05 -1.49 -0.23
N GLU A 88 19.93 -0.20 0.05
CA GLU A 88 19.32 0.36 1.26
C GLU A 88 17.95 0.97 0.93
N GLU A 89 17.00 0.85 1.85
CA GLU A 89 15.69 1.47 1.71
C GLU A 89 15.77 3.00 1.72
N ILE A 90 15.12 3.64 0.75
CA ILE A 90 14.98 5.10 0.68
C ILE A 90 13.67 5.53 1.32
N LYS A 91 13.77 6.51 2.22
CA LYS A 91 12.63 7.28 2.72
C LYS A 91 12.47 8.51 1.82
N LYS A 92 11.32 8.64 1.15
CA LYS A 92 10.91 9.89 0.51
C LYS A 92 10.15 10.76 1.50
#